data_AF-A0A1C5ECB2-F1
#
_entry.id   AF-A0A1C5ECB2-F1
#
_cell.length_a   1.000
_cell.length_b   1.000
_cell.length_c   1.000
_cell.angle_alpha   90.00
_cell.angle_beta   90.00
_cell.angle_gamma   90.00
#
_symmetry.space_group_name_H-M   'P 1'
#
loop_
_entity.id
_entity.type
_entity.pdbx_description
1 polymer ?
#
loop_
_entity_poly.entity_id
_entity_poly.type
_entity_poly.pdbx_seq_one_letter_code
_entity_poly.pdbx_strand_id
1 'polypeptide(L)' 'MSKVIVIFGAGPGLGASVARRFASEGFRVALVARRKDRLDALVDQLSAEGIEAAGFTADLSAPEEIPG' A
#
# COMPACT_ATOMS: atom_id res chain seq x y z
N MET A 1 -11.75 16.00 -4.19
CA MET A 1 -10.60 15.21 -4.68
C MET A 1 -10.13 14.32 -3.54
N SER A 2 -10.29 13.00 -3.66
CA SER A 2 -9.69 12.05 -2.70
C SER A 2 -8.19 11.94 -2.96
N LYS A 3 -7.36 12.11 -1.94
CA LYS A 3 -5.90 12.01 -2.06
C LYS A 3 -5.47 10.55 -1.91
N VAL A 4 -4.55 10.10 -2.75
CA VAL A 4 -4.01 8.75 -2.71
C VAL A 4 -2.50 8.84 -2.49
N ILE A 5 -1.97 8.01 -1.59
CA ILE A 5 -0.52 7.79 -1.47
C ILE A 5 -0.18 6.40 -2.01
N VAL A 6 0.87 6.32 -2.83
CA VAL A 6 1.41 5.06 -3.32
C VAL A 6 2.69 4.74 -2.54
N ILE A 7 2.73 3.55 -1.93
CA ILE A 7 3.86 3.06 -1.13
C ILE A 7 4.48 1.87 -1.85
N PHE A 8 5.63 2.11 -2.47
CA PHE A 8 6.43 1.08 -3.13
C PHE A 8 7.31 0.34 -2.13
N GLY A 9 7.41 -0.99 -2.27
CA GLY A 9 8.18 -1.82 -1.34
C GLY A 9 7.52 -1.93 0.04
N ALA A 10 6.19 -1.81 0.10
CA ALA A 10 5.45 -1.88 1.36
C ALA A 10 5.70 -3.22 2.07
N GLY A 11 6.07 -3.13 3.34
CA GLY A 11 6.26 -4.27 4.24
C GLY A 11 5.72 -3.96 5.64
N PRO A 12 5.66 -4.98 6.52
CA PRO A 12 4.97 -4.88 7.82
C PRO A 12 5.57 -3.85 8.79
N GLY A 13 6.82 -3.43 8.58
CA GLY A 13 7.45 -2.35 9.33
C GLY A 13 7.12 -0.98 8.76
N LEU A 14 8.06 -0.42 7.99
CA LEU A 14 7.98 0.96 7.48
C LEU A 14 6.73 1.22 6.64
N GLY A 15 6.38 0.32 5.72
CA GLY A 15 5.22 0.50 4.83
C GLY A 15 3.91 0.65 5.61
N ALA A 16 3.70 -0.18 6.63
CA ALA A 16 2.54 -0.10 7.52
C ALA A 16 2.50 1.22 8.31
N SER A 17 3.63 1.67 8.87
CA SER A 17 3.71 2.94 9.60
C SER A 17 3.44 4.16 8.71
N VAL A 18 3.96 4.16 7.48
CA VAL A 18 3.70 5.23 6.51
C VAL A 18 2.22 5.22 6.10
N ALA A 19 1.65 4.04 5.82
CA ALA A 19 0.24 3.90 5.49
C ALA A 19 -0.66 4.51 6.59
N ARG A 20 -0.43 4.16 7.86
CA ARG A 20 -1.16 4.72 9.01
C ARG A 20 -1.03 6.23 9.11
N ARG A 21 0.19 6.76 8.94
CA ARG A 21 0.43 8.20 9.02
C ARG A 21 -0.38 8.97 8.00
N PHE A 22 -0.31 8.57 6.73
CA PHE A 22 -1.03 9.27 5.66
C PHE A 22 -2.53 9.02 5.70
N ALA A 23 -2.97 7.84 6.12
CA ALA A 23 -4.39 7.58 6.36
C ALA A 23 -4.97 8.53 7.42
N SER A 24 -4.22 8.85 8.48
CA SER A 24 -4.64 9.84 9.48
C SER A 24 -4.77 11.27 8.94
N GLU A 25 -4.16 11.55 7.79
CA GLU A 25 -4.25 12.82 7.06
C GLU A 25 -5.32 12.78 5.94
N GLY A 26 -6.12 11.71 5.88
CA GLY A 26 -7.23 11.54 4.94
C GLY A 26 -6.84 10.97 3.57
N PHE A 27 -5.69 10.29 3.47
CA PHE A 27 -5.26 9.62 2.24
C PHE A 27 -5.80 8.18 2.17
N ARG A 28 -6.12 7.75 0.96
CA ARG A 28 -6.28 6.33 0.61
C ARG A 28 -4.90 5.75 0.30
N VAL A 29 -4.67 4.49 0.63
CA VAL A 29 -3.34 3.87 0.53
C VAL A 29 -3.29 2.86 -0.61
N ALA A 30 -2.38 3.06 -1.57
CA ALA A 30 -2.01 2.06 -2.55
C ALA A 30 -0.67 1.43 -2.15
N LEU A 31 -0.65 0.12 -1.93
CA LEU A 31 0.54 -0.63 -1.56
C LEU A 31 1.04 -1.38 -2.79
N VAL A 32 2.34 -1.26 -3.11
CA VAL A 32 2.94 -1.94 -4.26
C VAL A 32 4.11 -2.80 -3.81
N ALA A 33 4.04 -4.11 -4.07
CA ALA A 33 5.13 -5.05 -3.79
C ALA A 33 5.03 -6.30 -4.67
N ARG A 34 6.15 -7.02 -4.82
CA ARG A 34 6.21 -8.24 -5.64
C ARG A 34 5.45 -9.44 -5.08
N ARG A 35 5.26 -9.50 -3.76
CA ARG A 35 4.71 -10.67 -3.06
C ARG A 35 3.27 -10.43 -2.65
N LYS A 36 2.34 -11.08 -3.37
CA LYS A 36 0.91 -10.95 -3.18
C LYS A 36 0.45 -11.35 -1.76
N ASP A 37 0.93 -12.48 -1.26
CA ASP A 37 0.61 -13.01 0.08
C ASP A 37 0.88 -11.98 1.19
N ARG A 38 2.04 -11.31 1.15
CA ARG A 38 2.40 -10.30 2.14
C ARG A 38 1.63 -9.00 1.96
N LEU A 39 1.29 -8.69 0.72
CA LEU A 39 0.54 -7.48 0.37
C LEU A 39 -0.91 -7.59 0.83
N ASP A 40 -1.56 -8.72 0.54
CA ASP A 40 -2.93 -9.02 0.96
C ASP A 40 -3.01 -9.00 2.49
N ALA A 41 -2.07 -9.65 3.20
CA ALA A 41 -2.01 -9.62 4.66
C ALA A 41 -1.88 -8.19 5.24
N LEU A 42 -1.12 -7.31 4.57
CA LEU A 42 -0.99 -5.92 4.99
C LEU A 42 -2.25 -5.10 4.69
N VAL A 43 -2.91 -5.35 3.55
CA VAL A 43 -4.20 -4.74 3.23
C VAL A 43 -5.26 -5.13 4.26
N ASP A 44 -5.34 -6.41 4.62
CA ASP A 44 -6.28 -6.91 5.64
C ASP A 44 -6.01 -6.27 6.99
N GLN A 45 -4.74 -6.18 7.38
CA GLN A 45 -4.33 -5.52 8.62
C GLN A 45 -4.77 -4.04 8.66
N LEU A 46 -4.47 -3.27 7.60
CA LEU A 46 -4.84 -1.86 7.53
C LEU A 46 -6.36 -1.68 7.47
N SER A 47 -7.06 -2.56 6.74
CA SER A 47 -8.53 -2.54 6.65
C SER A 47 -9.18 -2.80 8.00
N ALA A 48 -8.64 -3.72 8.80
CA ALA A 48 -9.08 -3.96 10.18
C ALA A 48 -8.86 -2.75 11.11
N GLU A 49 -7.90 -1.88 10.78
CA GLU A 49 -7.66 -0.60 11.46
C GLU A 49 -8.56 0.54 10.93
N GLY A 50 -9.46 0.26 9.97
CA GLY A 50 -10.35 1.24 9.34
C GLY A 50 -9.67 2.08 8.26
N ILE A 51 -8.48 1.68 7.80
CA ILE A 51 -7.74 2.38 6.75
C ILE A 51 -8.13 1.82 5.38
N GLU A 52 -8.49 2.70 4.46
CA GLU A 52 -8.78 2.30 3.09
C GLU A 52 -7.48 2.04 2.32
N ALA A 53 -7.17 0.76 2.08
CA ALA A 53 -5.96 0.32 1.40
C ALA A 53 -6.24 -0.66 0.25
N ALA A 54 -5.42 -0.61 -0.80
CA ALA A 54 -5.45 -1.55 -1.92
C ALA A 54 -4.04 -2.02 -2.28
N GLY A 55 -3.89 -3.30 -2.60
CA GLY A 55 -2.61 -3.92 -2.97
C GLY A 55 -2.48 -4.13 -4.48
N PHE A 56 -1.33 -3.74 -5.04
CA PHE A 56 -0.95 -3.98 -6.43
C PHE A 56 0.39 -4.73 -6.50
N THR A 57 0.43 -5.81 -7.27
CA THR A 57 1.66 -6.56 -7.50
C THR A 57 2.44 -5.98 -8.68
N ALA A 58 3.70 -5.63 -8.46
CA ALA A 58 4.62 -5.19 -9.50
C ALA A 58 6.08 -5.44 -9.10
N ASP A 59 6.95 -5.72 -10.06
CA ASP A 59 8.40 -5.62 -9.94
C ASP A 59 8.88 -4.23 -10.34
N LEU A 60 9.49 -3.51 -9.41
CA LEU A 60 9.96 -2.15 -9.65
C LEU A 60 11.20 -2.07 -10.54
N SER A 61 11.84 -3.21 -10.83
CA SER A 61 12.89 -3.31 -11.85
C SER A 61 12.34 -3.43 -13.28
N ALA A 62 11.02 -3.64 -13.42
CA ALA A 62 10.29 -3.71 -14.68
C ALA A 62 9.26 -2.56 -14.72
N PRO A 63 9.64 -1.35 -15.20
CA PRO A 63 8.81 -0.15 -15.15
C PRO A 63 7.41 -0.31 -15.76
N GLU A 64 7.27 -1.18 -16.76
CA GLU A 64 6.02 -1.53 -17.42
C GLU A 64 5.00 -2.23 -16.50
N GLU A 65 5.44 -2.80 -15.37
CA GLU A 65 4.56 -3.42 -14.39
C GLU A 65 3.99 -2.41 -13.38
N ILE A 66 4.51 -1.19 -13.33
CA ILE A 66 4.09 -0.17 -12.36
C ILE A 66 2.69 0.35 -12.74
N PRO A 67 1.69 0.23 -11.85
CA PRO A 67 0.35 0.76 -12.11
C PRO A 67 0.37 2.28 -12.33
N GLY A 68 -0.31 2.74 -13.39
CA GLY A 68 -0.47 4.15 -13.75
C GLY A 68 -1.69 4.81 -13.11
#